data_AF-A0A1H4J9C7-F1
#
_entry.id   AF-A0A1H4J9C7-F1
#
_cell.length_a   1.000
_cell.length_b   1.000
_cell.length_c   1.000
_cell.angle_alpha   90.00
_cell.angle_beta   90.00
_cell.angle_gamma   90.00
#
_symmetry.space_group_name_H-M   'P 1'
#
loop_
_entity.id
_entity.type
_entity.pdbx_description
1 polymer ?
#
loop_
_entity_poly.entity_id
_entity_poly.type
_entity_poly.pdbx_seq_one_letter_code
_entity_poly.pdbx_strand_id
1 'polypeptide(L)' 'MYSRDLDDPDGNSLGFVYMEQQAIDEGPGAYLEGLA' A
#
# COMPACT_ATOMS: atom_id res chain seq x y z
N MET A 1 -5.43 6.13 1.55
CA MET A 1 -4.22 5.29 1.77
C MET A 1 -3.90 5.29 3.24
N TYR A 2 -3.83 4.12 3.87
CA TYR A 2 -3.38 3.95 5.26
C TYR A 2 -2.03 3.23 5.21
N SER A 3 -1.03 3.77 5.90
CA SER A 3 0.30 3.18 6.03
C SER A 3 0.65 3.14 7.51
N ARG A 4 1.07 1.96 7.99
CA ARG A 4 1.58 1.79 9.36
C ARG A 4 2.82 0.91 9.34
N ASP A 5 3.87 1.41 9.95
CA ASP A 5 5.11 0.68 10.20
C ASP A 5 5.17 0.24 11.68
N LEU A 6 5.67 -0.97 11.92
CA LEU A 6 5.90 -1.56 13.24
C LEU A 6 7.22 -2.33 13.23
N ASP A 7 8.09 -2.09 14.20
CA ASP A 7 9.29 -2.91 14.40
C ASP A 7 9.02 -3.98 15.45
N ASP A 8 9.30 -5.24 15.12
CA ASP A 8 9.21 -6.35 16.06
C ASP A 8 10.45 -6.39 17.00
N PRO A 9 10.38 -7.08 18.14
CA PRO A 9 11.51 -7.20 19.06
C PRO A 9 12.77 -7.86 18.48
N ASP A 10 12.63 -8.60 17.37
CA ASP A 10 13.71 -9.25 16.65
C ASP A 10 14.38 -8.31 15.62
N GLY A 11 13.85 -7.09 15.46
CA GLY A 11 14.38 -6.03 14.61
C GLY A 11 13.88 -6.06 13.17
N ASN A 12 12.83 -6.83 12.85
CA ASN A 12 12.21 -6.78 11.53
C ASN A 12 11.14 -5.68 11.47
N SER A 13 11.09 -4.97 10.34
CA SER A 13 10.05 -3.97 10.09
C SER A 13 8.87 -4.59 9.35
N LEU A 14 7.67 -4.36 9.88
CA LEU A 14 6.39 -4.72 9.29
C LEU A 14 5.71 -3.48 8.72
N GLY A 15 5.49 -3.48 7.40
CA GLY A 15 4.70 -2.46 6.71
C GLY A 15 3.31 -2.98 6.38
N PHE A 16 2.27 -2.30 6.87
CA PHE A 16 0.88 -2.57 6.49
C PHE A 16 0.48 -1.63 5.36
N VAL A 17 0.23 -2.19 4.18
CA VAL A 17 -0.21 -1.45 2.98
C VAL A 17 -1.61 -1.92 2.60
N TYR A 18 -2.55 -0.97 2.50
CA TYR A 18 -3.88 -1.21 1.94
C TYR A 18 -4.02 -0.53 0.58
N MET A 19 -4.57 -1.26 -0.38
CA MET A 19 -4.83 -0.82 -1.74
C MET A 19 -6.27 -1.17 -2.13
N GLU A 20 -6.94 -0.27 -2.85
CA GLU A 20 -8.27 -0.54 -3.40
C GLU A 20 -8.22 -1.64 -4.46
N GLN A 21 -9.26 -2.46 -4.59
CA GLN A 21 -9.30 -3.59 -5.53
C GLN A 21 -8.98 -3.16 -6.97
N GLN A 22 -9.51 -2.00 -7.40
CA GLN A 22 -9.26 -1.47 -8.73
C GLN A 22 -7.76 -1.18 -8.98
N ALA A 23 -7.05 -0.67 -7.97
CA ALA A 23 -5.62 -0.38 -8.07
C ALA A 23 -4.75 -1.64 -8.10
N ILE A 24 -5.25 -2.76 -7.57
CA ILE A 24 -4.62 -4.08 -7.69
C ILE A 24 -4.75 -4.59 -9.13
N ASP A 25 -5.93 -4.44 -9.73
CA ASP A 25 -6.24 -4.97 -11.05
C ASP A 25 -5.55 -4.17 -12.18
N GLU A 26 -5.51 -2.85 -12.05
CA GLU A 26 -4.98 -1.92 -13.07
C GLU A 26 -3.52 -1.50 -12.82
N GLY A 27 -3.02 -1.74 -11.61
CA GLY A 27 -1.72 -1.25 -11.14
C GLY A 27 -1.79 0.20 -10.63
N PRO A 28 -0.87 0.57 -9.72
CA PRO A 28 -0.94 1.84 -8.99
C PRO A 28 -0.79 3.08 -9.89
N GLY A 29 0.01 3.00 -10.97
CA GLY A 29 0.21 4.12 -11.88
C GLY A 29 -1.07 4.49 -12.64
N ALA A 30 -1.71 3.50 -13.27
CA ALA A 30 -2.94 3.69 -14.02
C ALA A 30 -4.10 4.15 -13.12
N TYR A 31 -4.22 3.56 -11.93
CA TYR A 31 -5.23 3.96 -10.95
C TYR A 31 -5.06 5.42 -10.51
N LEU A 32 -3.83 5.89 -10.30
CA LEU A 32 -3.55 7.27 -9.90
C LEU A 32 -3.78 8.27 -11.04
N GLU A 33 -3.51 7.88 -12.29
CA GLU A 33 -3.82 8.71 -13.46
C GLU A 33 -5.34 8.84 -13.69
N GLY A 34 -6.12 7.78 -13.43
CA GLY A 34 -7.58 7.82 -13.52
C GLY A 34 -8.28 8.65 -12.44
N LEU A 35 -7.55 9.10 -11.42
CA LEU A 35 -8.04 10.00 -10.36
C LEU A 35 -7.80 11.49 -10.64
N ALA A 36 -7.08 11.83 -11.72
CA ALA A 36 -6.79 13.20 -12.15
C ALA A 36 -7.87 13.77 -13.09
#